data_AF-A0A139B0C5-F1
#
_entry.id   AF-A0A139B0C5-F1
#
_cell.length_a   1.000
_cell.length_b   1.000
_cell.length_c   1.000
_cell.angle_alpha   90.00
_cell.angle_beta   90.00
_cell.angle_gamma   90.00
#
_symmetry.space_group_name_H-M   'P 1'
#
loop_
_entity.id
_entity.type
_entity.pdbx_description
1 polymer ?
#
loop_
_entity_poly.entity_id
_entity_poly.type
_entity_poly.pdbx_seq_one_letter_code
_entity_poly.pdbx_strand_id
1 'polypeptide(L)'
;MAAVADKLGKARALKEQGNEALKAGEYTRAMQHYHQCLLYAKGMDNSAMSTIVPNTEPVTPEVAQEIKALIPVVYSNMALCQIKAKKFERAVWAAGEAIKVDDKAVKALFRRGQAYFELKELDLAEADFKKCVEIDPKDPGPPRELHRIRQRHKELEAKSREELKGMFARGGLTA
;
A
#
# COMPACT_ATOMS: atom_id res chain seq x y z
N MET A 1 -7.96 -23.83 24.11
CA MET A 1 -8.27 -23.11 22.85
C MET A 1 -8.26 -21.62 23.17
N ALA A 2 -7.58 -20.79 22.38
CA ALA A 2 -7.46 -19.34 22.67
C ALA A 2 -8.74 -18.62 22.23
N ALA A 3 -9.32 -17.81 23.12
CA ALA A 3 -10.54 -17.05 22.87
C ALA A 3 -10.38 -16.11 21.67
N VAL A 4 -11.48 -15.69 21.05
CA VAL A 4 -11.43 -14.72 19.93
C VAL A 4 -10.75 -13.42 20.39
N ALA A 5 -10.99 -13.01 21.65
CA ALA A 5 -10.30 -11.90 22.30
C ALA A 5 -8.77 -12.10 22.40
N ASP A 6 -8.31 -13.32 22.73
CA ASP A 6 -6.87 -13.62 22.82
C ASP A 6 -6.19 -13.55 21.45
N LYS A 7 -6.89 -14.01 20.40
CA LYS A 7 -6.38 -13.94 19.01
C LYS A 7 -6.29 -12.50 18.52
N LEU A 8 -7.27 -11.66 18.85
CA LEU A 8 -7.23 -10.24 18.55
C LEU A 8 -6.10 -9.53 19.31
N GLY A 9 -5.91 -9.84 20.59
CA GLY A 9 -4.78 -9.33 21.38
C GLY A 9 -3.43 -9.69 20.76
N LYS A 10 -3.27 -10.94 20.30
CA LYS A 10 -2.07 -11.39 19.58
C LYS A 10 -1.87 -10.66 18.26
N ALA A 11 -2.92 -10.45 17.47
CA ALA A 11 -2.83 -9.70 16.22
C ALA A 11 -2.37 -8.25 16.46
N ARG A 12 -2.92 -7.58 17.48
CA ARG A 12 -2.49 -6.23 17.88
C ARG A 12 -1.03 -6.19 18.29
N ALA A 13 -0.59 -7.15 19.11
CA ALA A 13 0.81 -7.23 19.55
C ALA A 13 1.77 -7.45 18.37
N LEU A 14 1.42 -8.32 17.43
CA LEU A 14 2.22 -8.56 16.21
C LEU A 14 2.29 -7.31 15.31
N LYS A 15 1.20 -6.55 15.20
CA LYS A 15 1.22 -5.25 14.50
C LYS A 15 2.22 -4.29 15.16
N GLU A 16 2.23 -4.19 16.49
CA GLU A 16 3.18 -3.31 17.19
C GLU A 16 4.64 -3.79 17.06
N GLN A 17 4.90 -5.08 17.18
CA GLN A 17 6.24 -5.64 16.92
C GLN A 17 6.71 -5.36 15.48
N GLY A 18 5.79 -5.44 14.51
CA GLY A 18 6.05 -5.04 13.13
C GLY A 18 6.39 -3.55 13.00
N ASN A 19 5.69 -2.69 13.74
CA ASN A 19 5.95 -1.25 13.77
C ASN A 19 7.32 -0.92 14.38
N GLU A 20 7.70 -1.60 15.46
CA GLU A 20 9.01 -1.46 16.10
C GLU A 20 10.14 -1.90 15.17
N ALA A 21 10.01 -3.08 14.56
CA ALA A 21 10.97 -3.56 13.56
C ALA A 21 11.08 -2.63 12.35
N LEU A 22 9.95 -2.05 11.90
CA LEU A 22 9.94 -1.07 10.82
C LEU A 22 10.71 0.21 11.19
N LYS A 23 10.55 0.70 12.43
CA LYS A 23 11.32 1.84 12.96
C LYS A 23 12.81 1.51 13.07
N ALA A 24 13.14 0.28 13.45
CA ALA A 24 14.51 -0.23 13.53
C ALA A 24 15.16 -0.49 12.15
N GLY A 25 14.40 -0.40 11.05
CA GLY A 25 14.89 -0.69 9.70
C GLY A 25 14.96 -2.18 9.36
N GLU A 26 14.49 -3.07 10.24
CA GLU A 26 14.45 -4.52 10.05
C GLU A 26 13.25 -4.93 9.19
N TYR A 27 13.24 -4.55 7.91
CA TYR A 27 12.06 -4.71 7.03
C TYR A 27 11.61 -6.16 6.86
N THR A 28 12.53 -7.12 6.78
CA THR A 28 12.18 -8.55 6.67
C THR A 28 11.45 -9.05 7.92
N ARG A 29 11.93 -8.65 9.09
CA ARG A 29 11.32 -9.04 10.37
C ARG A 29 9.98 -8.35 10.58
N ALA A 30 9.89 -7.06 10.23
CA ALA A 30 8.62 -6.34 10.21
C ALA A 30 7.58 -7.04 9.33
N MET A 31 7.98 -7.46 8.12
CA MET A 31 7.12 -8.21 7.20
C MET A 31 6.66 -9.55 7.78
N GLN A 32 7.52 -10.27 8.52
CA GLN A 32 7.12 -11.51 9.18
C GLN A 32 6.02 -11.26 10.23
N HIS A 33 6.22 -10.26 11.10
CA HIS A 33 5.22 -9.89 12.11
C HIS A 33 3.90 -9.44 11.47
N TYR A 34 3.94 -8.64 10.41
CA TYR A 34 2.74 -8.24 9.68
C TYR A 34 2.03 -9.41 9.00
N HIS A 35 2.77 -10.35 8.42
CA HIS A 35 2.17 -11.54 7.81
C HIS A 35 1.48 -12.43 8.85
N GLN A 36 2.12 -12.62 10.01
CA GLN A 36 1.50 -13.32 11.14
C GLN A 36 0.25 -12.58 11.63
N CYS A 37 0.31 -11.25 11.75
CA CYS A 37 -0.85 -10.43 12.11
C CYS A 37 -2.03 -10.66 11.14
N LEU A 38 -1.77 -10.65 9.83
CA LEU A 38 -2.80 -10.90 8.81
C LEU A 38 -3.35 -12.32 8.87
N LEU A 39 -2.52 -13.32 9.19
CA LEU A 39 -2.96 -14.70 9.37
C LEU A 39 -3.95 -14.81 10.53
N TYR A 40 -3.67 -14.16 11.67
CA TYR A 40 -4.61 -14.10 12.78
C TYR A 40 -5.88 -13.33 12.41
N ALA A 41 -5.75 -12.18 11.74
CA ALA A 41 -6.88 -11.34 11.33
C ALA A 41 -7.84 -12.09 10.37
N LYS A 42 -7.31 -12.68 9.30
CA LYS A 42 -8.11 -13.46 8.32
C LYS A 42 -8.61 -14.79 8.90
N GLY A 43 -7.85 -15.41 9.80
CA GLY A 43 -8.26 -16.62 10.51
C GLY A 43 -9.46 -16.40 11.44
N MET A 44 -9.73 -15.15 11.84
CA MET A 44 -10.93 -14.77 12.59
C MET A 44 -12.10 -14.40 11.67
N ASP A 45 -11.84 -13.82 10.49
CA ASP A 45 -12.89 -13.43 9.52
C ASP A 45 -13.58 -14.64 8.83
N ASN A 46 -12.98 -15.83 8.91
CA ASN A 46 -13.63 -17.09 8.51
C ASN A 46 -14.77 -17.47 9.46
N SER A 47 -15.87 -16.72 9.41
CA SER A 47 -17.17 -17.07 9.98
C SER A 47 -17.66 -18.46 9.53
N ALA A 48 -17.20 -18.94 8.38
CA ALA A 48 -17.42 -20.29 7.87
C ALA A 48 -16.72 -21.41 8.67
N MET A 49 -15.73 -21.10 9.53
CA MET A 49 -15.18 -22.10 10.45
C MET A 49 -16.09 -22.35 11.66
N SER A 50 -16.97 -21.41 12.00
CA SER A 50 -17.96 -21.58 13.07
C SER A 50 -18.99 -22.67 12.73
N THR A 51 -19.30 -22.86 11.46
CA THR A 51 -20.20 -23.93 10.99
C THR A 51 -19.53 -25.30 10.92
N ILE A 52 -18.20 -25.37 10.94
CA ILE A 52 -17.42 -26.62 10.80
C ILE A 52 -16.82 -27.04 12.16
N VAL A 53 -16.51 -26.10 13.04
CA VAL A 53 -15.86 -26.35 14.34
C VAL A 53 -16.83 -26.01 15.48
N PRO A 54 -17.40 -27.01 16.20
CA PRO A 54 -18.52 -26.83 17.14
C PRO A 54 -18.27 -25.96 18.40
N ASN A 55 -17.14 -25.26 18.52
CA ASN A 55 -16.74 -24.56 19.75
C ASN A 55 -15.92 -23.28 19.48
N THR A 56 -16.06 -22.64 18.32
CA THR A 56 -15.53 -21.29 18.14
C THR A 56 -16.57 -20.27 18.54
N GLU A 57 -16.25 -19.44 19.53
CA GLU A 57 -17.10 -18.30 19.90
C GLU A 57 -17.44 -17.48 18.65
N PRO A 58 -18.71 -17.08 18.47
CA PRO A 58 -19.09 -16.24 17.36
C PRO A 58 -18.32 -14.92 17.42
N VAL A 59 -17.74 -14.53 16.28
CA VAL A 59 -17.09 -13.22 16.16
C VAL A 59 -18.16 -12.16 16.37
N THR A 60 -18.03 -11.37 17.43
CA THR A 60 -18.95 -10.27 17.68
C THR A 60 -18.79 -9.20 16.59
N PRO A 61 -19.83 -8.44 16.24
CA PRO A 61 -19.74 -7.41 15.21
C PRO A 61 -18.66 -6.37 15.51
N GLU A 62 -18.36 -6.10 16.78
CA GLU A 62 -17.28 -5.21 17.22
C GLU A 62 -15.90 -5.73 16.82
N VAL A 63 -15.65 -7.03 17.02
CA VAL A 63 -14.38 -7.67 16.65
C VAL A 63 -14.23 -7.71 15.12
N ALA A 64 -15.31 -8.00 14.39
CA ALA A 64 -15.31 -8.00 12.94
C ALA A 64 -14.99 -6.60 12.36
N GLN A 65 -15.58 -5.54 12.94
CA GLN A 65 -15.29 -4.17 12.55
C GLN A 65 -13.83 -3.80 12.82
N GLU A 66 -13.29 -4.23 13.95
CA GLU A 66 -11.90 -3.96 14.26
C GLU A 66 -10.93 -4.69 13.34
N ILE A 67 -11.20 -5.96 13.00
CA ILE A 67 -10.41 -6.71 12.03
C ILE A 67 -10.40 -5.99 10.67
N LYS A 68 -11.56 -5.52 10.22
CA LYS A 68 -11.68 -4.74 8.98
C LYS A 68 -10.89 -3.42 9.04
N ALA A 69 -10.81 -2.76 10.18
CA ALA A 69 -9.99 -1.56 10.35
C ALA A 69 -8.48 -1.88 10.46
N LEU A 70 -8.12 -3.04 11.01
CA LEU A 70 -6.74 -3.46 11.20
C LEU A 70 -6.05 -3.84 9.88
N ILE A 71 -6.76 -4.56 9.00
CA ILE A 71 -6.21 -5.11 7.76
C ILE A 71 -5.59 -4.02 6.85
N PRO A 72 -6.29 -2.92 6.51
CA PRO A 72 -5.73 -1.85 5.68
C PRO A 72 -4.47 -1.24 6.29
N VAL A 73 -4.44 -1.06 7.61
CA VAL A 73 -3.29 -0.48 8.32
C VAL A 73 -2.05 -1.37 8.19
N VAL A 74 -2.23 -2.69 8.40
CA VAL A 74 -1.13 -3.66 8.31
C VAL A 74 -0.60 -3.75 6.88
N TYR A 75 -1.47 -3.88 5.89
CA TYR A 75 -1.07 -3.91 4.47
C TYR A 75 -0.40 -2.61 4.04
N SER A 76 -0.90 -1.46 4.51
CA SER A 76 -0.28 -0.18 4.26
C SER A 76 1.15 -0.13 4.84
N ASN A 77 1.37 -0.65 6.06
CA ASN A 77 2.71 -0.69 6.65
C ASN A 77 3.64 -1.69 5.95
N MET A 78 3.11 -2.82 5.45
CA MET A 78 3.86 -3.72 4.58
C MET A 78 4.29 -3.02 3.29
N ALA A 79 3.43 -2.22 2.67
CA ALA A 79 3.78 -1.42 1.50
C ALA A 79 4.95 -0.47 1.81
N LEU A 80 4.92 0.20 2.97
CA LEU A 80 6.03 1.05 3.40
C LEU A 80 7.34 0.26 3.57
N CYS A 81 7.31 -0.92 4.18
CA CYS A 81 8.49 -1.81 4.26
C CYS A 81 9.06 -2.11 2.87
N GLN A 82 8.20 -2.44 1.90
CA GLN A 82 8.63 -2.76 0.54
C GLN A 82 9.18 -1.55 -0.21
N ILE A 83 8.60 -0.35 -0.03
CA ILE A 83 9.14 0.91 -0.57
C ILE A 83 10.54 1.16 -0.02
N LYS A 84 10.73 1.03 1.30
CA LYS A 84 12.04 1.19 1.93
C LYS A 84 13.05 0.14 1.47
N ALA A 85 12.58 -1.07 1.16
CA ALA A 85 13.38 -2.13 0.56
C ALA A 85 13.55 -2.01 -0.97
N LYS A 86 13.07 -0.93 -1.61
CA LYS A 86 13.08 -0.68 -3.06
C LYS A 86 12.42 -1.79 -3.91
N LYS A 87 11.42 -2.47 -3.35
CA LYS A 87 10.63 -3.52 -4.02
C LYS A 87 9.27 -2.95 -4.40
N PHE A 88 9.24 -2.09 -5.39
CA PHE A 88 8.08 -1.22 -5.68
C PHE A 88 6.85 -2.00 -6.16
N GLU A 89 7.02 -3.05 -6.96
CA GLU A 89 5.91 -3.90 -7.42
C GLU A 89 5.21 -4.59 -6.24
N ARG A 90 6.00 -5.04 -5.25
CA ARG A 90 5.46 -5.63 -4.01
C ARG A 90 4.77 -4.59 -3.15
N ALA A 91 5.25 -3.34 -3.15
CA ALA A 91 4.59 -2.24 -2.47
C ALA A 91 3.24 -1.91 -3.11
N VAL A 92 3.17 -1.88 -4.45
CA VAL A 92 1.92 -1.69 -5.19
C VAL A 92 0.90 -2.76 -4.83
N TRP A 93 1.33 -4.03 -4.83
CA TRP A 93 0.46 -5.14 -4.44
C TRP A 93 -0.06 -4.99 -3.01
N ALA A 94 0.85 -4.76 -2.04
CA ALA A 94 0.46 -4.65 -0.62
C ALA A 94 -0.48 -3.46 -0.38
N ALA A 95 -0.21 -2.30 -0.99
CA ALA A 95 -1.11 -1.15 -0.89
C ALA A 95 -2.45 -1.40 -1.61
N GLY A 96 -2.45 -2.13 -2.72
CA GLY A 96 -3.67 -2.56 -3.41
C GLY A 96 -4.56 -3.44 -2.54
N GLU A 97 -3.98 -4.38 -1.77
CA GLU A 97 -4.73 -5.20 -0.81
C GLU A 97 -5.36 -4.37 0.31
N ALA A 98 -4.70 -3.31 0.79
CA ALA A 98 -5.31 -2.38 1.74
C ALA A 98 -6.52 -1.66 1.12
N ILE A 99 -6.38 -1.16 -0.12
CA ILE A 99 -7.41 -0.40 -0.83
C ILE A 99 -8.64 -1.26 -1.17
N LYS A 100 -8.46 -2.56 -1.39
CA LYS A 100 -9.59 -3.49 -1.59
C LYS A 100 -10.48 -3.62 -0.35
N VAL A 101 -9.92 -3.42 0.84
CA VAL A 101 -10.65 -3.51 2.12
C VAL A 101 -11.21 -2.15 2.53
N ASP A 102 -10.42 -1.10 2.35
CA ASP A 102 -10.82 0.29 2.59
C ASP A 102 -10.32 1.17 1.44
N ASP A 103 -11.23 1.57 0.56
CA ASP A 103 -10.94 2.40 -0.61
C ASP A 103 -10.55 3.83 -0.24
N LYS A 104 -10.82 4.24 1.00
CA LYS A 104 -10.48 5.56 1.57
C LYS A 104 -9.23 5.51 2.44
N ALA A 105 -8.47 4.42 2.41
CA ALA A 105 -7.19 4.30 3.12
C ALA A 105 -6.11 5.22 2.51
N VAL A 106 -6.12 6.52 2.89
CA VAL A 106 -5.24 7.57 2.34
C VAL A 106 -3.76 7.19 2.39
N LYS A 107 -3.30 6.59 3.48
CA LYS A 107 -1.91 6.13 3.61
C LYS A 107 -1.56 5.03 2.60
N ALA A 108 -2.48 4.13 2.29
CA ALA A 108 -2.27 3.09 1.29
C ALA A 108 -2.25 3.67 -0.13
N LEU A 109 -3.21 4.55 -0.46
CA LEU A 109 -3.23 5.28 -1.73
C LEU A 109 -1.92 6.06 -1.95
N PHE A 110 -1.49 6.82 -0.94
CA PHE A 110 -0.25 7.59 -1.01
C PHE A 110 0.97 6.69 -1.23
N ARG A 111 1.08 5.58 -0.49
CA ARG A 111 2.19 4.61 -0.63
C ARG A 111 2.17 3.91 -2.00
N ARG A 112 0.99 3.60 -2.55
CA ARG A 112 0.86 3.04 -3.90
C ARG A 112 1.28 4.04 -4.96
N GLY A 113 0.85 5.30 -4.84
CA GLY A 113 1.29 6.39 -5.71
C GLY A 113 2.80 6.60 -5.70
N GLN A 114 3.44 6.54 -4.52
CA GLN A 114 4.90 6.57 -4.41
C GLN A 114 5.58 5.39 -5.11
N ALA A 115 5.03 4.19 -4.97
CA ALA A 115 5.58 3.02 -5.63
C ALA A 115 5.43 3.10 -7.17
N TYR A 116 4.29 3.56 -7.68
CA TYR A 116 4.10 3.80 -9.11
C TYR A 116 5.03 4.88 -9.66
N PHE A 117 5.26 5.95 -8.89
CA PHE A 117 6.21 7.00 -9.25
C PHE A 117 7.61 6.44 -9.49
N GLU A 118 8.10 5.58 -8.59
CA GLU A 118 9.41 4.93 -8.72
C GLU A 118 9.46 3.90 -9.86
N LEU A 119 8.32 3.27 -10.18
CA LEU A 119 8.16 2.40 -11.35
C LEU A 119 8.03 3.16 -12.68
N LYS A 120 8.01 4.51 -12.65
CA LYS A 120 7.77 5.39 -13.79
C LYS A 120 6.37 5.28 -14.40
N GLU A 121 5.44 4.67 -13.67
CA GLU A 121 4.01 4.60 -14.01
C GLU A 121 3.32 5.89 -13.55
N LEU A 122 3.69 7.02 -14.16
CA LEU A 122 3.36 8.35 -13.67
C LEU A 122 1.84 8.65 -13.69
N ASP A 123 1.13 8.15 -14.69
CA ASP A 123 -0.33 8.34 -14.81
C ASP A 123 -1.09 7.64 -13.66
N LEU A 124 -0.65 6.42 -13.30
CA LEU A 124 -1.20 5.67 -12.18
C LEU A 124 -0.86 6.34 -10.84
N ALA A 125 0.37 6.85 -10.70
CA ALA A 125 0.77 7.62 -9.52
C ALA A 125 -0.07 8.90 -9.36
N GLU A 126 -0.32 9.63 -10.46
CA GLU A 126 -1.12 10.84 -10.45
C GLU A 126 -2.56 10.55 -10.01
N ALA A 127 -3.16 9.47 -10.51
CA ALA A 127 -4.50 9.06 -10.14
C ALA A 127 -4.62 8.76 -8.63
N ASP A 128 -3.65 8.06 -8.05
CA ASP A 128 -3.66 7.76 -6.62
C ASP A 128 -3.45 9.02 -5.76
N PHE A 129 -2.55 9.92 -6.14
CA PHE A 129 -2.35 11.17 -5.39
C PHE A 129 -3.54 12.12 -5.50
N LYS A 130 -4.23 12.19 -6.65
CA LYS A 130 -5.48 12.95 -6.79
C LYS A 130 -6.55 12.45 -5.83
N LYS A 131 -6.74 11.13 -5.73
CA LYS A 131 -7.66 10.54 -4.74
C LYS A 131 -7.28 10.90 -3.30
N CYS A 132 -5.99 10.92 -2.96
CA CYS A 132 -5.57 11.39 -1.64
C CYS A 132 -6.01 12.83 -1.37
N VAL A 133 -5.88 13.73 -2.35
CA VAL A 133 -6.34 15.14 -2.24
C VAL A 133 -7.85 15.23 -2.11
N GLU A 134 -8.60 14.40 -2.82
CA GLU A 134 -10.07 14.34 -2.72
C GLU A 134 -10.54 13.91 -1.32
N ILE A 135 -9.84 12.94 -0.71
CA ILE A 135 -10.20 12.42 0.62
C ILE A 135 -9.73 13.35 1.74
N ASP A 136 -8.48 13.82 1.68
CA ASP A 136 -7.92 14.77 2.64
C ASP A 136 -7.25 15.96 1.92
N PRO A 137 -8.02 17.03 1.65
CA PRO A 137 -7.52 18.23 0.98
C PRO A 137 -6.48 19.01 1.80
N LYS A 138 -6.35 18.73 3.10
CA LYS A 138 -5.44 19.45 3.99
C LYS A 138 -4.04 18.86 4.03
N ASP A 139 -3.86 17.62 3.56
CA ASP A 139 -2.55 16.99 3.50
C ASP A 139 -1.68 17.63 2.41
N PRO A 140 -0.55 18.29 2.76
CA PRO A 140 0.35 18.86 1.76
C PRO A 140 1.21 17.82 1.04
N GLY A 141 1.21 16.55 1.48
CA GLY A 141 1.98 15.47 0.88
C GLY A 141 1.60 15.18 -0.57
N PRO A 142 0.35 14.77 -0.89
CA PRO A 142 -0.06 14.45 -2.25
C PRO A 142 0.12 15.60 -3.25
N PRO A 143 -0.21 16.88 -2.94
CA PRO A 143 0.06 18.01 -3.84
C PRO A 143 1.55 18.18 -4.21
N ARG A 144 2.47 17.88 -3.29
CA ARG A 144 3.92 17.92 -3.57
C ARG A 144 4.34 16.84 -4.56
N GLU A 145 3.84 15.62 -4.38
CA GLU A 145 4.13 14.52 -5.30
C GLU A 145 3.50 14.75 -6.69
N LEU A 146 2.29 15.32 -6.76
CA LEU A 146 1.66 15.75 -8.01
C LEU A 146 2.51 16.80 -8.74
N HIS A 147 3.09 17.76 -8.01
CA HIS A 147 4.01 18.72 -8.60
C HIS A 147 5.25 18.02 -9.17
N ARG A 148 5.82 17.05 -8.44
CA ARG A 148 6.98 16.27 -8.89
C ARG A 148 6.67 15.45 -10.15
N ILE A 149 5.49 14.83 -10.23
CA ILE A 149 5.01 14.12 -11.43
C ILE A 149 4.95 15.06 -12.64
N ARG A 150 4.38 16.26 -12.49
CA ARG A 150 4.30 17.24 -13.58
C ARG A 150 5.66 17.63 -14.12
N GLN A 151 6.64 17.85 -13.24
CA GLN A 151 8.02 18.12 -13.68
C GLN A 151 8.58 16.93 -14.47
N ARG A 152 8.33 15.71 -14.01
CA ARG A 152 8.83 14.50 -14.67
C ARG A 152 8.21 14.28 -16.05
N HIS A 153 6.91 14.51 -16.22
CA HIS A 153 6.27 14.47 -17.55
C HIS A 153 6.91 15.49 -18.49
N LYS A 154 7.08 16.74 -18.04
CA LYS A 154 7.69 17.79 -18.85
C LYS A 154 9.12 17.44 -19.28
N GLU A 155 9.91 16.85 -18.39
CA GLU A 155 11.25 16.35 -18.72
C GLU A 155 11.23 15.23 -19.76
N LEU A 156 10.30 14.28 -19.64
CA LEU A 156 10.16 13.17 -20.58
C LEU A 156 9.74 13.68 -21.96
N GLU A 157 8.75 14.58 -22.03
CA GLU A 157 8.33 15.21 -23.29
C GLU A 157 9.45 16.02 -23.95
N ALA A 158 10.23 16.76 -23.16
CA ALA A 158 11.38 17.50 -23.68
C ALA A 158 12.45 16.56 -24.25
N LYS A 159 12.76 15.46 -23.56
CA LYS A 159 13.71 14.44 -24.05
C LYS A 159 13.22 13.78 -25.33
N SER A 160 11.97 13.32 -25.37
CA SER A 160 11.39 12.72 -26.56
C SER A 160 11.41 13.68 -27.75
N ARG A 161 11.17 14.99 -27.53
CA ARG A 161 11.24 16.01 -28.58
C ARG A 161 12.65 16.20 -29.12
N GLU A 162 13.66 16.26 -28.24
CA GLU A 162 15.07 16.40 -28.65
C GLU A 162 15.58 15.15 -29.37
N GLU A 163 15.21 13.96 -28.89
CA GLU A 163 15.51 12.69 -29.56
C GLU A 163 14.91 12.65 -30.98
N LEU A 164 13.65 13.06 -31.13
CA LEU A 164 12.97 13.12 -32.42
C LEU A 164 13.69 14.08 -33.38
N LYS A 165 14.05 15.29 -32.93
CA LYS A 165 14.85 16.24 -33.73
C LYS A 165 16.19 15.65 -34.18
N GLY A 166 16.89 14.96 -33.27
CA GLY A 166 18.16 14.31 -33.56
C GLY A 166 18.06 13.13 -34.52
N MET A 167 16.91 12.45 -34.56
CA MET A 167 16.61 11.41 -35.57
C MET A 167 16.36 12.04 -36.95
N PHE A 168 15.61 13.14 -37.03
CA PHE A 168 15.41 13.86 -38.30
C PHE A 168 16.71 14.49 -38.84
N ALA A 169 17.57 15.02 -37.97
CA ALA A 169 18.85 15.60 -38.37
C ALA A 169 19.88 14.55 -38.87
N ARG A 170 19.84 13.32 -38.34
CA ARG A 170 20.74 12.22 -38.75
C ARG A 170 20.18 11.36 -39.88
N GLY A 171 18.86 11.33 -40.04
CA GLY A 171 18.15 10.40 -40.90
C GLY A 171 17.90 10.87 -42.33
N GLY A 172 18.14 12.15 -42.67
CA GLY A 172 18.15 12.64 -44.05
C GLY A 172 17.08 12.01 -44.94
N LEU A 173 15.82 11.98 -44.52
CA LEU A 173 14.71 11.64 -45.40
C LEU A 173 14.44 12.88 -46.25
N THR A 174 15.23 13.01 -47.31
CA THR A 174 14.80 13.71 -48.51
C THR A 174 13.64 12.93 -49.12
N ALA A 175 12.56 13.67 -49.39
CA ALA A 175 11.33 13.33 -50.12
C ALA A 175 10.25 12.58 -49.32
#